data_AF-A0A7H4PJB8-F1
#
_entry.id   AF-A0A7H4PJB8-F1
#
_cell.length_a   1.000
_cell.length_b   1.000
_cell.length_c   1.000
_cell.angle_alpha   90.00
_cell.angle_beta   90.00
_cell.angle_gamma   90.00
#
_symmetry.space_group_name_H-M   'P 1'
#
loop_
_entity.id
_entity.type
_entity.pdbx_description
1 polymer ?
#
loop_
_entity_poly.entity_id
_entity_poly.type
_entity_poly.pdbx_seq_one_letter_code
_entity_poly.pdbx_strand_id
1 'polypeptide(L)'
;MLLSTGLSEAQGSDISRVVRQFREEYPRHKGVAILTVNTPDFYGSMENGFSAVLESVIEQWVAPTPRPAQRNRRVNLLVSHLCSPGDIEWLRRCVEAFGLQPIILPDLAQSMDGHLAQGDFSPLTQGGTPLRQIEQMGQSLCSFAIGRLPPPRVIAAGPRCRGEVIALPHLMTLDRCDAFIHQLAKISGRAVPPVAGAPSAVSCRMR
;
A
#
# COMPACT_ATOMS: atom_id res chain seq x y z
N MET A 1 -0.32 15.80 2.83
CA MET A 1 0.46 15.49 1.61
C MET A 1 0.50 16.76 0.77
N LEU A 2 1.64 17.07 0.16
CA LEU A 2 1.86 18.27 -0.65
C LEU A 2 2.22 17.84 -2.07
N LEU A 3 1.36 18.22 -3.01
CA LEU A 3 1.44 17.92 -4.44
C LEU A 3 1.73 19.20 -5.21
N SER A 4 2.59 19.14 -6.23
CA SER A 4 2.68 20.24 -7.19
C SER A 4 1.57 20.16 -8.24
N THR A 5 1.30 21.31 -8.86
CA THR A 5 0.48 21.45 -10.06
C THR A 5 1.33 22.01 -11.20
N GLY A 6 0.79 22.09 -12.42
CA GLY A 6 1.51 22.61 -13.58
C GLY A 6 2.13 23.99 -13.37
N LEU A 7 1.40 24.90 -12.71
CA LEU A 7 1.90 26.24 -12.45
C LEU A 7 3.10 26.24 -11.49
N SER A 8 3.02 25.49 -10.39
CA SER A 8 4.10 25.41 -9.42
C SER A 8 5.37 24.78 -10.02
N GLU A 9 5.20 23.77 -10.88
CA GLU A 9 6.30 23.12 -11.61
C GLU A 9 6.91 24.05 -12.67
N ALA A 10 6.08 24.76 -13.44
CA ALA A 10 6.54 25.71 -14.45
C ALA A 10 7.35 26.87 -13.84
N GLN A 11 7.02 27.26 -12.61
CA GLN A 11 7.79 28.24 -11.84
C GLN A 11 9.09 27.68 -11.23
N GLY A 12 9.31 26.35 -11.28
CA GLY A 12 10.46 25.70 -10.66
C GLY A 12 10.38 25.64 -9.13
N SER A 13 9.17 25.47 -8.59
CA SER A 13 8.97 25.42 -7.13
C SER A 13 9.61 24.18 -6.51
N ASP A 14 10.64 24.38 -5.70
CA ASP A 14 11.25 23.31 -4.90
C ASP A 14 10.44 23.05 -3.62
N ILE A 15 9.49 22.13 -3.72
CA ILE A 15 8.59 21.76 -2.60
C ILE A 15 9.37 21.21 -1.41
N SER A 16 10.42 20.43 -1.65
CA SER A 16 11.23 19.82 -0.60
C SER A 16 11.95 20.90 0.23
N ARG A 17 12.50 21.93 -0.44
CA ARG A 17 13.09 23.09 0.22
C ARG A 17 12.04 23.89 1.01
N VAL A 18 10.85 24.10 0.45
CA VAL A 18 9.76 24.81 1.14
C VAL A 18 9.37 24.08 2.44
N VAL A 19 9.21 22.76 2.41
CA VAL A 19 8.91 21.98 3.62
C VAL A 19 10.03 22.03 4.64
N ARG A 20 11.30 22.06 4.19
CA ARG A 20 12.45 22.24 5.10
C ARG A 20 12.40 23.60 5.79
N GLN A 21 12.18 24.69 5.05
CA GLN A 21 12.07 26.05 5.59
C GLN A 21 10.90 26.15 6.59
N PHE A 22 9.74 25.59 6.26
CA PHE A 22 8.60 25.54 7.16
C PHE A 22 8.92 24.85 8.50
N ARG A 23 9.70 23.75 8.48
CA ARG A 23 10.11 23.04 9.70
C ARG A 23 11.16 23.78 10.53
N GLU A 24 11.97 24.62 9.90
CA GLU A 24 12.95 25.50 10.56
C GLU A 24 12.24 26.67 11.26
N GLU A 25 11.30 27.32 10.57
CA GLU A 25 10.54 28.46 11.07
C GLU A 25 9.50 28.06 12.13
N TYR A 26 8.88 26.88 12.00
CA TYR A 26 7.87 26.38 12.93
C TYR A 26 8.25 25.04 13.57
N PRO A 27 9.21 25.00 14.52
CA PRO A 27 9.69 23.77 15.13
C PRO A 27 8.61 22.90 15.79
N ARG A 28 7.51 23.51 16.27
CA ARG A 28 6.35 22.81 16.85
C ARG A 28 5.70 21.80 15.90
N HIS A 29 5.88 21.96 14.58
CA HIS A 29 5.30 21.08 13.56
C HIS A 29 6.29 20.04 13.01
N LYS A 30 7.50 19.92 13.56
CA LYS A 30 8.51 18.94 13.10
C LYS A 30 8.01 17.49 13.15
N GLY A 31 7.13 17.16 14.09
CA GLY A 31 6.53 15.83 14.22
C GLY A 31 5.42 15.52 13.20
N VAL A 32 4.98 16.51 12.41
CA VAL A 32 3.95 16.29 11.39
C VAL A 32 4.59 15.66 10.15
N ALA A 33 4.12 14.47 9.78
CA ALA A 33 4.52 13.80 8.57
C ALA A 33 3.95 14.55 7.34
N ILE A 34 4.85 15.06 6.51
CA ILE A 34 4.50 15.73 5.26
C ILE A 34 5.18 14.95 4.14
N LEU A 35 4.36 14.36 3.27
CA LEU A 35 4.80 13.76 2.02
C LEU A 35 4.87 14.84 0.95
N THR A 36 5.97 14.94 0.21
CA THR A 36 6.13 15.85 -0.94
C THR A 36 6.21 15.04 -2.23
N VAL A 37 5.42 15.39 -3.24
CA VAL A 37 5.46 14.72 -4.55
C VAL A 37 5.33 15.74 -5.66
N ASN A 38 6.20 15.64 -6.65
CA ASN A 38 6.15 16.42 -7.88
C ASN A 38 5.22 15.71 -8.88
N THR A 39 4.10 16.36 -9.23
CA THR A 39 3.05 15.85 -10.11
C THR A 39 2.58 16.92 -11.11
N PRO A 40 3.44 17.35 -12.07
CA PRO A 40 3.02 18.27 -13.14
C PRO A 40 1.84 17.70 -13.92
N ASP A 41 0.81 18.52 -14.15
CA ASP A 41 -0.40 18.14 -14.89
C ASP A 41 -0.19 18.06 -16.42
N PHE A 42 0.85 18.71 -16.94
CA PHE A 42 1.23 18.68 -18.35
C PHE A 42 2.10 17.47 -18.74
N TYR A 43 2.44 16.59 -17.79
CA TYR A 43 3.26 15.40 -18.06
C TYR A 43 2.63 14.12 -17.50
N GLY A 44 2.51 13.10 -18.36
CA GLY A 44 2.01 11.79 -17.99
C GLY A 44 0.48 11.75 -17.88
N SER A 45 -0.01 10.92 -16.95
CA SER A 45 -1.43 10.66 -16.73
C SER A 45 -1.71 10.45 -15.23
N MET A 46 -2.97 10.24 -14.87
CA MET A 46 -3.37 9.86 -13.51
C MET A 46 -2.62 8.63 -13.00
N GLU A 47 -2.37 7.62 -13.85
CA GLU A 47 -1.61 6.41 -13.49
C GLU A 47 -0.17 6.75 -13.08
N ASN A 48 0.45 7.69 -13.81
CA ASN A 48 1.81 8.14 -13.52
C ASN A 48 1.86 8.93 -12.21
N GLY A 49 0.92 9.85 -12.00
CA GLY A 49 0.79 10.62 -10.77
C GLY A 49 0.59 9.71 -9.55
N PHE A 50 -0.34 8.75 -9.64
CA PHE A 50 -0.59 7.78 -8.58
C PHE A 50 0.63 6.93 -8.24
N SER A 51 1.37 6.47 -9.26
CA SER A 51 2.61 5.72 -9.05
C SER A 51 3.69 6.56 -8.38
N ALA A 52 3.89 7.81 -8.83
CA ALA A 52 4.84 8.75 -8.23
C ALA A 52 4.54 9.03 -6.75
N VAL A 53 3.26 9.06 -6.38
CA VAL A 53 2.81 9.18 -4.99
C VAL A 53 3.20 7.96 -4.17
N LEU A 54 2.88 6.76 -4.65
CA LEU A 54 3.23 5.50 -3.99
C LEU A 54 4.75 5.37 -3.78
N GLU A 55 5.53 5.74 -4.78
CA GLU A 55 6.99 5.74 -4.71
C GLU A 55 7.49 6.72 -3.67
N SER A 56 7.00 7.95 -3.69
CA SER A 56 7.39 8.98 -2.72
C SER A 56 7.08 8.55 -1.29
N VAL A 57 5.96 7.85 -1.07
CA VAL A 57 5.62 7.24 0.23
C VAL A 57 6.72 6.25 0.65
N ILE A 58 7.10 5.33 -0.23
CA ILE A 58 8.13 4.34 0.05
C ILE A 58 9.49 5.01 0.28
N GLU A 59 9.87 5.96 -0.57
CA GLU A 59 11.17 6.63 -0.52
C GLU A 59 11.35 7.52 0.71
N GLN A 60 10.29 8.19 1.15
CA GLN A 60 10.37 9.15 2.25
C GLN A 60 10.08 8.50 3.61
N TRP A 61 9.25 7.46 3.67
CA TRP A 61 8.79 6.88 4.94
C TRP A 61 9.29 5.47 5.23
N VAL A 62 9.76 4.71 4.24
CA VAL A 62 10.40 3.40 4.48
C VAL A 62 11.91 3.61 4.66
N ALA A 63 12.51 3.05 5.70
CA ALA A 63 13.94 3.19 5.94
C ALA A 63 14.77 2.65 4.74
N PRO A 64 15.84 3.34 4.30
CA PRO A 64 16.70 2.88 3.22
C PRO A 64 17.33 1.50 3.47
N THR A 65 17.63 1.21 4.74
CA THR A 65 18.18 -0.07 5.18
C THR A 65 17.15 -0.80 6.05
N PRO A 66 16.77 -2.03 5.70
CA PRO A 66 15.80 -2.77 6.48
C PRO A 66 16.38 -3.17 7.84
N ARG A 67 15.61 -2.89 8.90
CA ARG A 67 15.95 -3.25 10.29
C ARG A 67 16.23 -4.76 10.41
N PRO A 68 17.10 -5.18 11.35
CA PRO A 68 17.51 -6.58 11.52
C PRO A 68 16.35 -7.57 11.71
N ALA A 69 15.25 -7.15 12.35
CA ALA A 69 14.10 -7.99 12.60
C ALA A 69 13.16 -8.07 11.38
N GLN A 70 13.19 -9.22 10.70
CA GLN A 70 12.16 -9.58 9.72
C GLN A 70 10.92 -10.09 10.45
N ARG A 71 9.74 -9.69 9.97
CA ARG A 71 8.47 -10.18 10.52
C ARG A 71 7.91 -11.28 9.63
N ASN A 72 8.07 -12.52 10.10
CA ASN A 72 7.83 -13.76 9.34
C ASN A 72 6.36 -14.05 8.98
N ARG A 73 5.45 -13.09 9.12
CA ARG A 73 4.04 -13.23 8.70
C ARG A 73 3.52 -12.03 7.94
N ARG A 74 4.31 -10.95 7.82
CA ARG A 74 3.84 -9.72 7.17
C ARG A 74 4.14 -9.75 5.68
N VAL A 75 3.18 -9.33 4.87
CA VAL A 75 3.33 -9.16 3.44
C VAL A 75 2.82 -7.77 3.05
N ASN A 76 3.52 -7.10 2.14
CA ASN A 76 3.06 -5.82 1.63
C ASN A 76 2.20 -6.06 0.39
N LEU A 77 1.08 -5.35 0.25
CA LEU A 77 0.27 -5.28 -0.97
C LEU A 77 0.31 -3.84 -1.47
N LEU A 78 1.07 -3.60 -2.53
CA LEU A 78 1.09 -2.34 -3.26
C LEU A 78 0.02 -2.42 -4.33
N VAL A 79 -1.04 -1.63 -4.19
CA VAL A 79 -2.22 -1.72 -5.08
C VAL A 79 -2.28 -0.52 -6.01
N SER A 80 -2.64 -0.75 -7.26
CA SER A 80 -2.82 0.30 -8.27
C SER A 80 -4.13 1.08 -8.08
N HIS A 81 -4.23 2.22 -8.77
CA HIS A 81 -5.41 3.09 -8.82
C HIS A 81 -6.69 2.38 -9.34
N LEU A 82 -6.54 1.22 -9.99
CA LEU A 82 -7.65 0.41 -10.51
C LEU A 82 -8.33 -0.45 -9.44
N CYS A 83 -7.74 -0.62 -8.26
CA CYS A 83 -8.31 -1.44 -7.20
C CYS A 83 -9.42 -0.68 -6.45
N SER A 84 -10.63 -1.22 -6.49
CA SER A 84 -11.75 -0.71 -5.69
C SER A 84 -11.59 -1.06 -4.20
N PRO A 85 -12.34 -0.39 -3.30
CA PRO A 85 -12.42 -0.80 -1.89
C PRO A 85 -12.74 -2.29 -1.70
N GLY A 86 -13.65 -2.84 -2.52
CA GLY A 86 -14.03 -4.26 -2.49
C GLY A 86 -12.90 -5.19 -2.93
N ASP A 87 -12.11 -4.80 -3.94
CA ASP A 87 -10.92 -5.56 -4.36
C ASP A 87 -9.87 -5.59 -3.24
N ILE A 88 -9.67 -4.45 -2.57
CA ILE A 88 -8.73 -4.34 -1.44
C ILE A 88 -9.17 -5.21 -0.26
N GLU A 89 -10.47 -5.21 0.06
CA GLU A 89 -11.02 -6.07 1.12
C GLU A 89 -10.90 -7.56 0.76
N TRP A 90 -11.14 -7.92 -0.50
CA TRP A 90 -10.94 -9.28 -0.99
C TRP A 90 -9.47 -9.71 -0.85
N LEU A 91 -8.53 -8.87 -1.29
CA LEU A 91 -7.09 -9.11 -1.15
C LEU A 91 -6.68 -9.31 0.31
N ARG A 92 -7.19 -8.46 1.21
CA ARG A 92 -6.98 -8.57 2.66
C ARG A 92 -7.42 -9.94 3.17
N ARG A 93 -8.67 -10.33 2.89
CA ARG A 93 -9.25 -11.61 3.33
C ARG A 93 -8.47 -12.81 2.78
N CYS A 94 -8.05 -12.76 1.52
CA CYS A 94 -7.22 -13.81 0.93
C CYS A 94 -5.91 -13.98 1.68
N VAL A 95 -5.16 -12.90 1.92
CA VAL A 95 -3.89 -12.96 2.65
C VAL A 95 -4.08 -13.45 4.09
N GLU A 96 -5.09 -12.94 4.79
CA GLU A 96 -5.40 -13.32 6.18
C GLU A 96 -5.83 -14.78 6.30
N ALA A 97 -6.51 -15.35 5.29
CA ALA A 97 -6.86 -16.77 5.25
C ALA A 97 -5.63 -17.70 5.27
N PHE A 98 -4.49 -17.24 4.72
CA PHE A 98 -3.20 -17.94 4.83
C PHE A 98 -2.48 -17.69 6.17
N GLY A 99 -3.08 -16.96 7.11
CA GLY A 99 -2.48 -16.59 8.39
C GLY A 99 -1.36 -15.55 8.29
N LEU A 100 -1.30 -14.86 7.15
CA LEU A 100 -0.40 -13.74 6.91
C LEU A 100 -1.07 -12.42 7.35
N GLN A 101 -0.28 -11.37 7.47
CA GLN A 101 -0.70 -10.04 7.91
C GLN A 101 -0.43 -9.04 6.76
N PRO A 102 -1.46 -8.61 6.02
CA PRO A 102 -1.28 -7.66 4.92
C PRO A 102 -1.05 -6.24 5.44
N ILE A 103 -0.02 -5.57 4.92
CA ILE A 103 0.09 -4.11 4.92
C ILE A 103 -0.27 -3.66 3.50
N ILE A 104 -1.43 -3.04 3.35
CA ILE A 104 -1.94 -2.59 2.05
C ILE A 104 -1.59 -1.12 1.86
N LEU A 105 -1.12 -0.71 0.68
CA LEU A 105 -0.79 0.67 0.38
C LEU A 105 -1.16 1.02 -1.08
N PRO A 106 -2.03 2.02 -1.31
CA PRO A 106 -2.93 2.65 -0.32
C PRO A 106 -4.05 1.70 0.10
N ASP A 107 -4.55 1.83 1.33
CA ASP A 107 -5.77 1.15 1.77
C ASP A 107 -6.99 2.07 1.66
N LEU A 108 -7.80 1.86 0.62
CA LEU A 108 -9.05 2.58 0.40
C LEU A 108 -10.27 1.83 0.97
N ALA A 109 -10.11 0.58 1.44
CA ALA A 109 -11.24 -0.26 1.84
C ALA A 109 -12.08 0.40 2.94
N GLN A 110 -11.44 0.97 3.96
CA GLN A 110 -12.12 1.66 5.05
C GLN A 110 -12.40 3.14 4.76
N SER A 111 -11.58 3.77 3.91
CA SER A 111 -11.70 5.21 3.63
C SER A 111 -12.85 5.54 2.67
N MET A 112 -13.32 4.55 1.91
CA MET A 112 -14.34 4.70 0.86
C MET A 112 -15.40 3.58 0.93
N ASP A 113 -15.70 3.05 2.12
CA ASP A 113 -16.77 2.06 2.35
C ASP A 113 -18.17 2.70 2.49
N GLY A 114 -18.25 4.02 2.59
CA GLY A 114 -19.49 4.76 2.82
C GLY A 114 -19.94 4.74 4.29
N HIS A 115 -19.13 4.21 5.20
CA HIS A 115 -19.40 4.24 6.63
C HIS A 115 -19.02 5.61 7.19
N LEU A 116 -20.02 6.35 7.64
CA LEU A 116 -19.81 7.64 8.30
C LEU A 116 -19.48 7.40 9.78
N ALA A 117 -18.40 8.02 10.26
CA ALA A 117 -18.13 8.05 11.69
C ALA A 117 -19.33 8.67 12.43
N GLN A 118 -19.59 8.20 13.65
CA GLN A 118 -20.63 8.80 14.49
C GLN A 118 -20.23 10.25 14.84
N GLY A 119 -20.97 11.24 14.33
CA GLY A 119 -20.75 12.66 14.62
C GLY A 119 -20.89 13.58 13.40
N ASP A 120 -20.48 14.84 13.58
CA ASP A 120 -20.44 15.86 12.53
C ASP A 120 -19.34 15.58 11.48
N PHE A 121 -19.40 16.32 10.37
CA PHE A 121 -18.42 16.26 9.28
C PHE A 121 -16.96 16.32 9.76
N SER A 122 -16.15 15.35 9.31
CA SER A 122 -14.70 15.33 9.48
C SER A 122 -14.00 15.62 8.15
N PRO A 123 -13.04 16.57 8.08
CA PRO A 123 -12.24 16.79 6.89
C PRO A 123 -11.16 15.71 6.66
N LEU A 124 -11.02 14.75 7.58
CA LEU A 124 -10.07 13.64 7.50
C LEU A 124 -10.78 12.34 7.13
N THR A 125 -10.11 11.54 6.30
CA THR A 125 -10.53 10.19 5.94
C THR A 125 -10.56 9.28 7.16
N GLN A 126 -11.56 8.40 7.24
CA GLN A 126 -11.64 7.39 8.28
C GLN A 126 -10.95 6.11 7.78
N GLY A 127 -9.84 5.72 8.41
CA GLY A 127 -9.09 4.52 8.03
C GLY A 127 -7.88 4.79 7.13
N GLY A 128 -7.49 3.77 6.38
CA GLY A 128 -6.28 3.76 5.56
C GLY A 128 -5.05 3.19 6.27
N THR A 129 -3.91 3.19 5.57
CA THR A 129 -2.67 2.60 6.07
C THR A 129 -2.01 3.54 7.08
N PRO A 130 -1.86 3.14 8.36
CA PRO A 130 -1.23 3.99 9.35
C PRO A 130 0.27 4.16 9.04
N LEU A 131 0.80 5.37 9.25
CA LEU A 131 2.20 5.70 8.96
C LEU A 131 3.19 4.70 9.59
N ARG A 132 2.93 4.27 10.83
CA ARG A 132 3.77 3.29 11.53
C ARG A 132 3.85 1.93 10.82
N GLN A 133 2.81 1.53 10.09
CA GLN A 133 2.85 0.31 9.26
C GLN A 133 3.68 0.54 8.01
N ILE A 134 3.56 1.71 7.38
CA ILE A 134 4.36 2.10 6.20
C ILE A 134 5.85 2.06 6.56
N GLU A 135 6.26 2.70 7.66
CA GLU A 135 7.64 2.69 8.15
C GLU A 135 8.20 1.28 8.40
N GLN A 136 7.33 0.30 8.63
CA GLN A 136 7.67 -1.09 8.90
C GLN A 136 7.61 -1.99 7.66
N MET A 137 7.24 -1.48 6.48
CA MET A 137 7.12 -2.28 5.25
C MET A 137 8.43 -2.95 4.84
N GLY A 138 9.59 -2.36 5.17
CA GLY A 138 10.90 -2.96 4.92
C GLY A 138 11.18 -4.26 5.70
N GLN A 139 10.37 -4.57 6.72
CA GLN A 139 10.49 -5.78 7.55
C GLN A 139 9.60 -6.94 7.06
N SER A 140 8.76 -6.71 6.05
CA SER A 140 7.84 -7.73 5.53
C SER A 140 8.59 -8.85 4.79
N LEU A 141 7.98 -10.03 4.74
CA LEU A 141 8.49 -11.21 4.05
C LEU A 141 8.65 -11.02 2.55
N CYS A 142 7.67 -10.35 1.93
CA CYS A 142 7.60 -10.09 0.51
C CYS A 142 6.68 -8.89 0.26
N SER A 143 6.71 -8.39 -0.96
CA SER A 143 5.78 -7.37 -1.44
C SER A 143 5.12 -7.83 -2.73
N PHE A 144 3.79 -7.78 -2.80
CA PHE A 144 3.04 -7.97 -4.04
C PHE A 144 2.74 -6.60 -4.63
N ALA A 145 3.06 -6.41 -5.91
CA ALA A 145 2.66 -5.24 -6.67
C ALA A 145 1.51 -5.63 -7.60
N ILE A 146 0.32 -5.15 -7.30
CA ILE A 146 -0.93 -5.58 -7.94
C ILE A 146 -1.45 -4.45 -8.83
N GLY A 147 -1.62 -4.76 -10.11
CA GLY A 147 -1.93 -3.79 -11.15
C GLY A 147 -0.70 -3.41 -11.97
N ARG A 148 -0.93 -2.64 -13.05
CA ARG A 148 0.16 -1.98 -13.77
C ARG A 148 0.74 -0.88 -12.87
N LEU A 149 1.76 -1.27 -12.11
CA LEU A 149 2.66 -0.38 -11.41
C LEU A 149 4.00 -0.47 -12.15
N PRO A 150 4.63 0.65 -12.56
CA PRO A 150 5.83 0.60 -13.38
C PRO A 150 6.96 -0.19 -12.69
N PRO A 151 7.56 -1.20 -13.35
CA PRO A 151 8.50 -2.15 -12.76
C PRO A 151 9.71 -1.50 -12.04
N PRO A 152 10.40 -0.47 -12.59
CA PRO A 152 11.58 0.11 -11.93
C PRO A 152 11.28 0.79 -10.58
N ARG A 153 10.02 1.17 -10.36
CA ARG A 153 9.59 2.08 -9.29
C ARG A 153 9.11 1.35 -8.03
N VAL A 154 8.58 0.15 -8.20
CA VAL A 154 8.34 -0.83 -7.11
C VAL A 154 9.64 -1.57 -6.76
N ILE A 155 10.51 -1.83 -7.74
CA ILE A 155 11.83 -2.45 -7.55
C ILE A 155 12.79 -1.55 -6.76
N ALA A 156 12.60 -0.23 -6.74
CA ALA A 156 13.31 0.68 -5.84
C ALA A 156 13.01 0.43 -4.34
N ALA A 157 11.90 -0.27 -4.03
CA ALA A 157 11.68 -0.82 -2.69
C ALA A 157 12.57 -2.04 -2.42
N GLY A 158 13.10 -2.72 -3.43
CA GLY A 158 13.97 -3.90 -3.32
C GLY A 158 15.22 -3.68 -2.44
N PRO A 159 15.97 -2.57 -2.54
CA PRO A 159 17.03 -2.28 -1.57
C PRO A 159 16.52 -1.94 -0.15
N ARG A 160 15.27 -1.48 -0.02
CA ARG A 160 14.64 -1.10 1.26
C ARG A 160 13.89 -2.24 1.95
N CYS A 161 13.51 -3.27 1.19
CA CYS A 161 12.71 -4.41 1.60
C CYS A 161 13.52 -5.70 1.39
N ARG A 162 13.65 -6.52 2.42
CA ARG A 162 14.41 -7.79 2.32
C ARG A 162 13.72 -8.84 1.45
N GLY A 163 12.41 -8.70 1.29
CA GLY A 163 11.56 -9.67 0.62
C GLY A 163 11.54 -9.52 -0.90
N GLU A 164 11.23 -10.62 -1.58
CA GLU A 164 10.95 -10.62 -3.03
C GLU A 164 9.78 -9.68 -3.35
N VAL A 165 9.91 -8.97 -4.48
CA VAL A 165 8.82 -8.17 -5.05
C VAL A 165 8.17 -8.96 -6.18
N ILE A 166 6.94 -9.40 -5.96
CA ILE A 166 6.16 -10.20 -6.92
C ILE A 166 5.20 -9.28 -7.65
N ALA A 167 5.46 -9.03 -8.93
CA ALA A 167 4.62 -8.19 -9.77
C ALA A 167 3.48 -9.00 -10.41
N LEU A 168 2.24 -8.54 -10.21
CA LEU A 168 1.01 -9.12 -10.72
C LEU A 168 0.28 -8.02 -11.52
N PRO A 169 0.37 -8.01 -12.86
CA PRO A 169 -0.20 -6.93 -13.67
C PRO A 169 -1.70 -6.70 -13.48
N HIS A 170 -2.44 -7.76 -13.12
CA HIS A 170 -3.86 -7.75 -12.77
C HIS A 170 -4.22 -9.06 -12.07
N LEU A 171 -5.42 -9.12 -11.47
CA LEU A 171 -6.05 -10.34 -10.92
C LEU A 171 -7.39 -10.65 -11.59
N MET A 172 -7.50 -10.31 -12.88
CA MET A 172 -8.73 -10.48 -13.66
C MET A 172 -8.84 -11.83 -14.39
N THR A 173 -7.81 -12.67 -14.39
CA THR A 173 -7.81 -13.97 -15.08
C THR A 173 -7.51 -15.09 -14.08
N LEU A 174 -8.04 -16.29 -14.36
CA LEU A 174 -7.82 -17.47 -13.53
C LEU A 174 -6.34 -17.74 -13.29
N ASP A 175 -5.53 -17.76 -14.36
CA ASP A 175 -4.08 -17.98 -14.25
C ASP A 175 -3.39 -16.98 -13.30
N ARG A 176 -3.82 -15.72 -13.28
CA ARG A 176 -3.23 -14.70 -12.41
C ARG A 176 -3.71 -14.82 -10.97
N CYS A 177 -4.97 -15.15 -10.76
CA CYS A 177 -5.50 -15.48 -9.44
C CYS A 177 -4.81 -16.71 -8.87
N ASP A 178 -4.67 -17.77 -9.66
CA ASP A 178 -3.99 -19.01 -9.27
C ASP A 178 -2.52 -18.75 -8.95
N ALA A 179 -1.82 -17.94 -9.76
CA ALA A 179 -0.46 -17.52 -9.46
C ALA A 179 -0.37 -16.78 -8.12
N PHE A 180 -1.29 -15.85 -7.83
CA PHE A 180 -1.33 -15.13 -6.56
C PHE A 180 -1.56 -16.08 -5.37
N ILE A 181 -2.59 -16.93 -5.45
CA ILE A 181 -2.94 -17.90 -4.40
C ILE A 181 -1.80 -18.91 -4.18
N HIS A 182 -1.17 -19.39 -5.25
CA HIS A 182 -0.03 -20.29 -5.18
C HIS A 182 1.17 -19.63 -4.48
N GLN A 183 1.46 -18.36 -4.77
CA GLN A 183 2.52 -17.64 -4.05
C GLN A 183 2.19 -17.46 -2.56
N LEU A 184 0.94 -17.16 -2.21
CA LEU A 184 0.52 -17.10 -0.80
C LEU A 184 0.69 -18.44 -0.09
N ALA A 185 0.34 -19.55 -0.73
CA ALA A 185 0.54 -20.90 -0.20
C ALA A 185 2.04 -21.19 0.03
N LYS A 186 2.89 -20.88 -0.96
CA LYS A 186 4.35 -21.06 -0.88
C LYS A 186 4.97 -20.25 0.27
N ILE A 187 4.58 -19.00 0.42
CA ILE A 187 5.15 -18.08 1.43
C ILE A 187 4.64 -18.40 2.84
N SER A 188 3.37 -18.78 2.96
CA SER A 188 2.78 -19.15 4.26
C SER A 188 3.15 -20.56 4.73
N GLY A 189 3.56 -21.43 3.80
CA GLY A 189 3.76 -22.87 4.07
C GLY A 189 2.46 -23.61 4.38
N ARG A 190 1.30 -23.04 4.03
CA ARG A 190 -0.02 -23.62 4.30
C ARG A 190 -0.68 -24.11 3.01
N ALA A 191 -1.51 -25.14 3.14
CA ALA A 191 -2.42 -25.55 2.09
C ALA A 191 -3.41 -24.43 1.77
N VAL A 192 -3.92 -24.41 0.54
CA VAL A 192 -4.96 -23.45 0.12
C VAL A 192 -6.21 -23.65 1.00
N PRO A 193 -6.69 -22.62 1.70
CA PRO A 193 -7.83 -22.75 2.59
C PRO A 193 -9.11 -23.06 1.80
N PRO A 194 -10.04 -23.87 2.37
CA PRO A 194 -11.31 -24.16 1.72
C PRO A 194 -12.15 -22.88 1.65
N VAL A 195 -12.43 -22.42 0.42
CA VAL A 195 -13.22 -21.24 0.03
C VAL A 195 -13.05 -20.01 0.93
N ALA A 196 -12.31 -19.01 0.44
CA ALA A 196 -12.23 -17.66 1.00
C ALA A 196 -13.63 -17.01 1.07
N GLY A 197 -14.40 -17.31 2.13
CA GLY A 197 -15.76 -16.81 2.34
C GLY A 197 -16.81 -17.83 2.82
N ALA A 198 -16.50 -19.11 3.02
CA ALA A 198 -17.47 -20.04 3.62
C ALA A 198 -17.41 -19.94 5.16
N PRO A 199 -18.52 -19.66 5.87
CA PRO A 199 -18.56 -19.83 7.32
C PRO A 199 -18.21 -21.29 7.64
N SER A 200 -17.38 -21.48 8.67
CA SER A 200 -16.93 -22.78 9.15
C SER A 200 -18.07 -23.79 9.12
N ALA A 201 -17.86 -24.90 8.39
CA ALA A 201 -18.82 -25.98 8.29
C ALA A 201 -19.41 -26.31 9.67
N VAL A 202 -20.69 -26.02 9.83
CA VAL A 202 -21.47 -26.53 10.96
C VAL A 202 -21.28 -28.04 10.94
N SER A 203 -20.72 -28.55 12.03
CA SER A 203 -20.59 -29.98 12.31
C SER A 203 -21.96 -30.63 12.22
N CYS A 204 -22.29 -31.16 11.04
CA CYS A 204 -23.41 -32.07 10.88
C CYS A 204 -22.95 -33.40 11.46
N ARG A 205 -23.10 -33.55 12.78
CA ARG A 205 -23.03 -34.85 13.44
C ARG A 205 -24.15 -35.70 12.86
N MET A 206 -23.78 -36.69 12.05
CA MET A 206 -24.64 -37.83 11.73
C MET A 206 -25.05 -38.49 13.06
N ARG A 207 -26.36 -38.47 13.33
CA ARG A 207 -27.05 -39.50 14.10
C ARG A 207 -27.92 -40.27 13.12
#